data_AF-A0A1Y4UHD0-F1
#
_entry.id   AF-A0A1Y4UHD0-F1
#
_cell.length_a   1.000
_cell.length_b   1.000
_cell.length_c   1.000
_cell.angle_alpha   90.00
_cell.angle_beta   90.00
_cell.angle_gamma   90.00
#
_symmetry.space_group_name_H-M   'P 1'
#
loop_
_entity.id
_entity.type
_entity.pdbx_description
1 polymer ?
#
loop_
_entity_poly.entity_id
_entity_poly.type
_entity_poly.pdbx_seq_one_letter_code
_entity_poly.pdbx_strand_id
1 'polypeptide(L)'
;MTREEIKNIFPEATNEQLKNILDINTKDIGRAKGDFDNIKSNLDKAQETITDYEKTISELKKDIESEENFKVKFQELEKRIADEKAENERKKKEAEIEADYKSRFEKIVGENKWRDELTEKAVYYEFKKAISDKVNKGKGDKDIFDELTKDKNYYKNPNSPSDMSGMGDIKTSTVTDNQARAVMGLPPIK
;
A
#
# COMPACT_ATOMS: atom_id res chain seq x y z
N MET A 1 82.15 5.20 5.49
CA MET A 1 83.57 5.46 5.19
C MET A 1 84.37 5.24 6.46
N THR A 2 85.41 4.43 6.43
CA THR A 2 86.24 4.07 7.60
C THR A 2 87.55 4.87 7.63
N ARG A 3 88.22 4.88 8.79
CA ARG A 3 89.51 5.58 8.94
C ARG A 3 90.55 5.07 7.95
N GLU A 4 90.60 3.76 7.72
CA GLU A 4 91.51 3.11 6.79
C GLU A 4 91.21 3.49 5.34
N GLU A 5 89.93 3.60 4.96
CA GLU A 5 89.52 4.06 3.63
C GLU A 5 89.97 5.51 3.37
N ILE A 6 89.83 6.40 4.36
CA ILE A 6 90.25 7.80 4.20
C ILE A 6 91.78 7.90 4.11
N LYS A 7 92.50 7.11 4.91
CA LYS A 7 93.98 7.10 4.91
C LYS A 7 94.56 6.52 3.61
N ASN A 8 93.86 5.58 2.97
CA ASN A 8 94.22 5.07 1.65
C ASN A 8 94.04 6.12 0.54
N ILE A 9 93.10 7.06 0.70
CA ILE A 9 92.85 8.15 -0.26
C ILE A 9 93.76 9.36 0.02
N PHE A 10 94.02 9.65 1.30
CA PHE A 10 94.84 10.76 1.78
C PHE A 10 95.92 10.27 2.76
N PRO A 11 97.04 9.70 2.26
CA PRO A 11 98.07 9.09 3.11
C PRO A 11 98.79 10.10 4.02
N GLU A 12 98.89 11.36 3.61
CA GLU A 12 99.53 12.45 4.35
C GLU A 12 98.62 13.07 5.45
N ALA A 13 97.35 12.65 5.54
CA ALA A 13 96.40 13.25 6.47
C ALA A 13 96.75 12.90 7.93
N THR A 14 96.75 13.91 8.79
CA THR A 14 97.04 13.72 10.23
C THR A 14 95.88 12.99 10.93
N ASN A 15 96.19 12.39 12.08
CA ASN A 15 95.21 11.68 12.88
C ASN A 15 94.03 12.56 13.34
N GLU A 16 94.25 13.87 13.51
CA GLU A 16 93.21 14.85 13.82
C GLU A 16 92.34 15.18 12.61
N GLN A 17 92.94 15.36 11.42
CA GLN A 17 92.20 15.58 10.18
C GLN A 17 91.28 14.39 9.86
N LEU A 18 91.78 13.17 10.01
CA LEU A 18 90.99 11.94 9.84
C LEU A 18 89.81 11.88 10.83
N LYS A 19 90.02 12.29 12.09
CA LYS A 19 88.97 12.34 13.10
C LYS A 19 87.89 13.36 12.74
N ASN A 20 88.28 14.57 12.33
CA ASN A 20 87.34 15.62 11.95
C ASN A 20 86.46 15.21 10.75
N ILE A 21 87.04 14.54 9.74
CA ILE A 21 86.30 14.03 8.58
C ILE A 21 85.27 12.98 9.01
N LEU A 22 85.68 12.02 9.85
CA LEU A 22 84.77 10.99 10.36
C LEU A 22 83.67 11.59 11.24
N ASP A 23 83.97 12.59 12.06
CA ASP A 23 82.99 13.27 12.91
C ASP A 23 81.96 14.05 12.07
N ILE A 24 82.39 14.75 11.01
CA ILE A 24 81.49 15.44 10.07
C ILE A 24 80.62 14.42 9.34
N ASN A 25 81.22 13.36 8.81
CA ASN A 25 80.48 12.30 8.10
C ASN A 25 79.45 11.62 9.01
N THR A 26 79.81 11.35 10.27
CA THR A 26 78.90 10.76 11.27
C THR A 26 77.73 11.71 11.56
N LYS A 27 77.98 13.02 11.69
CA LYS A 27 76.93 14.03 11.86
C LYS A 27 76.01 14.11 10.65
N ASP A 28 76.55 14.11 9.44
CA ASP A 28 75.77 14.21 8.19
C ASP A 28 74.92 12.96 7.97
N ILE A 29 75.47 11.76 8.21
CA ILE A 29 74.69 10.50 8.17
C ILE A 29 73.58 10.53 9.23
N GLY A 30 73.87 11.03 10.44
CA GLY A 30 72.88 11.17 11.50
C GLY A 30 71.71 12.07 11.09
N ARG A 31 72.01 13.24 10.48
CA ARG A 31 70.99 14.15 9.94
C ARG A 31 70.19 13.50 8.82
N ALA A 32 70.87 12.91 7.83
CA ALA A 32 70.22 12.26 6.70
C ALA A 32 69.30 11.10 7.12
N LYS A 33 69.69 10.32 8.14
CA LYS A 33 68.81 9.30 8.73
C LYS A 33 67.60 9.93 9.42
N GLY A 34 67.79 10.98 10.20
CA GLY A 34 66.68 11.70 10.83
C GLY A 34 65.68 12.26 9.81
N ASP A 35 66.19 12.86 8.73
CA ASP A 35 65.35 13.36 7.63
C ASP A 35 64.63 12.22 6.89
N PHE A 36 65.31 11.10 6.65
CA PHE A 36 64.70 9.92 6.05
C PHE A 36 63.58 9.35 6.91
N ASP A 37 63.80 9.22 8.23
CA ASP A 37 62.79 8.72 9.17
C ASP A 37 61.58 9.67 9.24
N ASN A 38 61.82 10.99 9.22
CA ASN A 38 60.76 11.99 9.16
C ASN A 38 59.95 11.92 7.85
N ILE A 39 60.63 11.84 6.70
CA ILE A 39 59.98 11.72 5.39
C ILE A 39 59.14 10.44 5.34
N LYS A 40 59.69 9.32 5.81
CA LYS A 40 58.99 8.04 5.87
C LYS A 40 57.74 8.13 6.75
N SER A 41 57.85 8.70 7.95
CA SER A 41 56.70 8.90 8.83
C SER A 41 55.62 9.79 8.20
N ASN A 42 56.02 10.84 7.48
CA ASN A 42 55.08 11.70 6.77
C ASN A 42 54.41 11.00 5.58
N LEU A 43 55.15 10.14 4.88
CA LEU A 43 54.62 9.34 3.77
C LEU A 43 53.59 8.33 4.28
N ASP A 44 53.89 7.62 5.37
CA ASP A 44 52.98 6.67 5.99
C ASP A 44 51.67 7.37 6.42
N LYS A 45 51.78 8.54 7.09
CA LYS A 45 50.62 9.36 7.45
C LYS A 45 49.81 9.83 6.24
N ALA A 46 50.49 10.25 5.17
CA ALA A 46 49.80 10.68 3.95
C ALA A 46 49.07 9.53 3.27
N GLN A 47 49.60 8.30 3.31
CA GLN A 47 48.92 7.13 2.80
C GLN A 47 47.68 6.76 3.64
N GLU A 48 47.77 6.86 4.97
CA GLU A 48 46.63 6.67 5.86
C GLU A 48 45.52 7.67 5.56
N THR A 49 45.84 8.97 5.45
CA THR A 49 44.84 10.01 5.15
C THR A 49 44.20 9.84 3.78
N ILE A 50 44.96 9.44 2.76
CA ILE A 50 44.41 9.11 1.43
C ILE A 50 43.42 7.96 1.55
N THR A 51 43.78 6.89 2.26
CA THR A 51 42.92 5.71 2.43
C THR A 51 41.63 6.06 3.15
N ASP A 52 41.70 6.93 4.16
CA ASP A 52 40.52 7.42 4.88
C ASP A 52 39.64 8.30 4.00
N TYR A 53 40.22 9.23 3.22
CA TYR A 53 39.45 10.03 2.26
C TYR A 53 38.78 9.17 1.18
N GLU A 54 39.46 8.15 0.66
CA GLU A 54 38.87 7.22 -0.31
C GLU A 54 37.67 6.45 0.27
N LYS A 55 37.74 6.04 1.55
CA LYS A 55 36.60 5.45 2.26
C LYS A 55 35.46 6.45 2.40
N THR A 56 35.73 7.66 2.91
CA THR A 56 34.69 8.70 3.08
C THR A 56 34.02 9.06 1.75
N ILE A 57 34.80 9.21 0.67
CA ILE A 57 34.26 9.47 -0.67
C ILE A 57 33.37 8.31 -1.13
N SER A 58 33.78 7.07 -0.87
CA SER A 58 32.99 5.88 -1.22
C SER A 58 31.68 5.79 -0.45
N GLU A 59 31.69 6.17 0.83
CA GLU A 59 30.49 6.27 1.67
C GLU A 59 29.55 7.36 1.18
N LEU A 60 30.06 8.58 0.95
CA LEU A 60 29.28 9.69 0.41
C LEU A 60 28.65 9.37 -0.96
N LYS A 61 29.36 8.64 -1.82
CA LYS A 61 28.80 8.19 -3.11
C LYS A 61 27.62 7.23 -2.94
N LYS A 62 27.67 6.31 -1.98
CA LYS A 62 26.54 5.41 -1.67
C LYS A 62 25.35 6.18 -1.14
N ASP A 63 25.58 7.21 -0.32
CA ASP A 63 24.52 8.06 0.20
C ASP A 63 23.86 8.89 -0.92
N ILE A 64 24.62 9.37 -1.89
CA ILE A 64 24.10 10.08 -3.08
C ILE A 64 23.31 9.13 -4.01
N GLU A 65 23.73 7.89 -4.21
CA GLU A 65 22.92 6.90 -4.95
C GLU A 65 21.57 6.63 -4.26
N SER A 66 21.50 6.84 -2.93
CA SER A 66 20.22 6.81 -2.20
C SER A 66 19.34 8.05 -2.47
N GLU A 67 19.90 9.19 -2.87
CA GLU A 67 19.16 10.39 -3.29
C GLU A 67 18.45 10.20 -4.63
N GLU A 68 19.07 9.49 -5.59
CA GLU A 68 18.40 9.10 -6.84
C GLU A 68 17.13 8.28 -6.54
N ASN A 69 17.19 7.43 -5.50
CA ASN A 69 16.07 6.67 -4.97
C ASN A 69 14.95 7.56 -4.40
N PHE A 70 15.27 8.73 -3.83
CA PHE A 70 14.24 9.67 -3.35
C PHE A 70 13.49 10.33 -4.50
N LYS A 71 14.17 10.70 -5.58
CA LYS A 71 13.53 11.29 -6.76
C LYS A 71 12.56 10.31 -7.43
N VAL A 72 12.95 9.05 -7.56
CA VAL A 72 12.09 7.97 -8.08
C VAL A 72 10.88 7.76 -7.17
N LYS A 73 11.08 7.63 -5.86
CA LYS A 73 9.98 7.48 -4.88
C LYS A 73 9.03 8.67 -4.89
N PHE A 74 9.55 9.88 -5.04
CA PHE A 74 8.74 11.09 -5.10
C PHE A 74 7.83 11.09 -6.33
N GLN A 75 8.38 10.80 -7.50
CA GLN A 75 7.58 10.69 -8.74
C GLN A 75 6.53 9.59 -8.67
N GLU A 76 6.85 8.45 -8.05
CA GLU A 76 5.89 7.36 -7.84
C GLU A 76 4.74 7.77 -6.89
N LEU A 77 5.06 8.49 -5.81
CA LEU A 77 4.06 9.03 -4.89
C LEU A 77 3.16 10.07 -5.56
N GLU A 78 3.72 11.00 -6.34
CA GLU A 78 2.94 11.97 -7.11
C GLU A 78 1.95 11.28 -8.06
N LYS A 79 2.42 10.24 -8.76
CA LYS A 79 1.57 9.45 -9.66
C LYS A 79 0.44 8.75 -8.90
N ARG A 80 0.75 8.10 -7.77
CA ARG A 80 -0.27 7.43 -6.94
C ARG A 80 -1.32 8.40 -6.42
N ILE A 81 -0.92 9.59 -5.98
CA ILE A 81 -1.85 10.62 -5.50
C ILE A 81 -2.76 11.09 -6.65
N ALA A 82 -2.22 11.29 -7.85
CA ALA A 82 -3.00 11.69 -9.01
C ALA A 82 -4.02 10.61 -9.41
N ASP A 83 -3.59 9.35 -9.45
CA ASP A 83 -4.45 8.20 -9.78
C ASP A 83 -5.57 8.02 -8.74
N GLU A 84 -5.24 8.09 -7.45
CA GLU A 84 -6.22 7.95 -6.36
C GLU A 84 -7.24 9.10 -6.37
N LYS A 85 -6.79 10.34 -6.62
CA LYS A 85 -7.69 11.49 -6.72
C LYS A 85 -8.65 11.34 -7.91
N ALA A 86 -8.14 10.90 -9.06
CA ALA A 86 -8.96 10.64 -10.24
C ALA A 86 -9.98 9.52 -9.98
N GLU A 87 -9.58 8.45 -9.31
CA GLU A 87 -10.49 7.36 -8.93
C GLU A 87 -11.57 7.83 -7.95
N ASN A 88 -11.20 8.62 -6.93
CA ASN A 88 -12.14 9.14 -5.95
C ASN A 88 -13.12 10.15 -6.58
N GLU A 89 -12.67 11.01 -7.49
CA GLU A 89 -13.55 11.89 -8.25
C GLU A 89 -14.51 11.11 -9.16
N ARG A 90 -14.05 10.03 -9.80
CA ARG A 90 -14.91 9.14 -10.60
C ARG A 90 -15.95 8.46 -9.72
N LYS A 91 -15.54 7.88 -8.58
CA LYS A 91 -16.46 7.26 -7.62
C LYS A 91 -17.49 8.25 -7.07
N LYS A 92 -17.09 9.49 -6.78
CA LYS A 92 -18.03 10.54 -6.35
C LYS A 92 -19.04 10.89 -7.44
N LYS A 93 -18.59 11.11 -8.67
CA LYS A 93 -19.49 11.38 -9.81
C LYS A 93 -20.43 10.20 -10.06
N GLU A 94 -19.92 8.97 -10.01
CA GLU A 94 -20.73 7.77 -10.16
C GLU A 94 -21.75 7.63 -9.02
N ALA A 95 -21.36 7.92 -7.78
CA ALA A 95 -22.26 7.90 -6.62
C ALA A 95 -23.32 9.01 -6.67
N GLU A 96 -22.98 10.21 -7.12
CA GLU A 96 -23.92 11.32 -7.33
C GLU A 96 -24.94 10.97 -8.42
N ILE A 97 -24.47 10.42 -9.53
CA ILE A 97 -25.33 9.95 -10.63
C ILE A 97 -26.23 8.80 -10.13
N GLU A 98 -25.68 7.85 -9.36
CA GLU A 98 -26.44 6.74 -8.78
C GLU A 98 -27.52 7.24 -7.81
N ALA A 99 -27.19 8.23 -6.97
CA ALA A 99 -28.13 8.85 -6.05
C ALA A 99 -29.26 9.59 -6.77
N ASP A 100 -28.96 10.28 -7.87
CA ASP A 100 -29.98 10.92 -8.73
C ASP A 100 -30.94 9.88 -9.33
N TYR A 101 -30.40 8.83 -9.94
CA TYR A 101 -31.22 7.75 -10.51
C TYR A 101 -32.09 7.08 -9.46
N LYS A 102 -31.54 6.80 -8.27
CA LYS A 102 -32.29 6.18 -7.18
C LYS A 102 -33.41 7.09 -6.68
N SER A 103 -33.14 8.38 -6.47
CA SER A 103 -34.15 9.34 -6.03
C SER A 103 -35.30 9.47 -7.05
N ARG A 104 -34.97 9.53 -8.35
CA ARG A 104 -35.97 9.55 -9.43
C ARG A 104 -36.81 8.28 -9.45
N PHE A 105 -36.17 7.12 -9.32
CA PHE A 105 -36.84 5.84 -9.25
C PHE A 105 -37.81 5.75 -8.05
N GLU A 106 -37.34 6.03 -6.83
CA GLU A 106 -38.17 6.00 -5.62
C GLU A 106 -39.39 6.93 -5.73
N LYS A 107 -39.21 8.13 -6.30
CA LYS A 107 -40.30 9.08 -6.54
C LYS A 107 -41.37 8.54 -7.49
N ILE A 108 -40.99 7.73 -8.48
CA ILE A 108 -41.91 7.17 -9.47
C ILE A 108 -42.61 5.91 -8.95
N VAL A 109 -41.86 5.06 -8.23
CA VAL A 109 -42.40 3.88 -7.55
C VAL A 109 -43.47 4.29 -6.54
N GLY A 110 -43.23 5.38 -5.79
CA GLY A 110 -44.19 5.93 -4.84
C GLY A 110 -44.52 4.92 -3.73
N GLU A 111 -45.81 4.69 -3.49
CA GLU A 111 -46.30 3.80 -2.42
C GLU A 111 -46.35 2.32 -2.82
N ASN A 112 -45.97 1.98 -4.06
CA ASN A 112 -46.06 0.61 -4.56
C ASN A 112 -45.03 -0.29 -3.86
N LYS A 113 -45.50 -1.41 -3.29
CA LYS A 113 -44.63 -2.41 -2.65
C LYS A 113 -44.23 -3.48 -3.65
N TRP A 114 -42.93 -3.65 -3.87
CA TRP A 114 -42.38 -4.71 -4.70
C TRP A 114 -42.66 -6.10 -4.13
N ARG A 115 -42.87 -7.07 -5.02
CA ARG A 115 -43.06 -8.49 -4.68
C ARG A 115 -41.84 -9.05 -3.94
N ASP A 116 -40.65 -8.82 -4.50
CA ASP A 116 -39.36 -9.28 -3.98
C ASP A 116 -38.28 -8.20 -4.18
N GLU A 117 -37.27 -8.13 -3.29
CA GLU A 117 -36.14 -7.19 -3.39
C GLU A 117 -35.34 -7.36 -4.69
N LEU A 118 -35.27 -8.59 -5.22
CA LEU A 118 -34.62 -8.86 -6.50
C LEU A 118 -35.37 -8.20 -7.68
N THR A 119 -36.70 -8.14 -7.61
CA THR A 119 -37.52 -7.52 -8.65
C THR A 119 -37.32 -6.01 -8.64
N GLU A 120 -37.26 -5.39 -7.45
CA GLU A 120 -36.93 -3.97 -7.31
C GLU A 120 -35.58 -3.64 -7.94
N LYS A 121 -34.52 -4.41 -7.63
CA LYS A 121 -33.17 -4.20 -8.18
C LYS A 121 -33.14 -4.38 -9.70
N ALA A 122 -33.85 -5.39 -10.22
CA ALA A 122 -33.92 -5.65 -11.66
C ALA A 122 -34.62 -4.51 -12.42
N VAL A 123 -35.79 -4.07 -11.93
CA VAL A 123 -36.54 -2.98 -12.55
C VAL A 123 -35.78 -1.65 -12.44
N TYR A 124 -35.09 -1.40 -11.33
CA TYR A 124 -34.20 -0.24 -11.18
C TYR A 124 -33.06 -0.24 -12.22
N TYR A 125 -32.41 -1.38 -12.45
CA TYR A 125 -31.35 -1.50 -13.45
C TYR A 125 -31.88 -1.26 -14.88
N GLU A 126 -33.02 -1.85 -15.21
CA GLU A 126 -33.67 -1.65 -16.51
C GLU A 126 -34.14 -0.20 -16.70
N PHE A 127 -34.65 0.44 -15.65
CA PHE A 127 -35.01 1.86 -15.64
C PHE A 127 -33.79 2.77 -15.89
N LYS A 128 -32.68 2.53 -15.18
CA LYS A 128 -31.41 3.26 -15.39
C LYS A 128 -30.92 3.13 -16.83
N LYS A 129 -30.99 1.91 -17.39
CA LYS A 129 -30.63 1.64 -18.79
C LYS A 129 -31.58 2.36 -19.75
N ALA A 130 -32.88 2.35 -19.48
CA ALA A 130 -33.89 2.96 -20.33
C ALA A 130 -33.80 4.49 -20.37
N ILE A 131 -33.44 5.16 -19.27
CA ILE A 131 -33.16 6.61 -19.25
C ILE A 131 -31.92 6.96 -20.08
N SER A 132 -30.91 6.09 -20.05
CA SER A 132 -29.66 6.29 -20.81
C SER A 132 -29.83 6.02 -22.31
N ASP A 133 -30.93 5.37 -22.72
CA ASP A 133 -31.19 5.03 -24.12
C ASP A 133 -31.61 6.26 -24.93
N LYS A 134 -31.04 6.39 -26.14
CA LYS A 134 -31.38 7.46 -27.07
C LYS A 134 -32.84 7.40 -27.51
N VAL A 135 -33.44 6.21 -27.52
CA VAL A 135 -34.84 5.99 -27.94
C VAL A 135 -35.85 6.64 -26.98
N ASN A 136 -35.49 6.81 -25.71
CA ASN A 136 -36.35 7.41 -24.69
C ASN A 136 -36.02 8.88 -24.40
N LYS A 137 -35.13 9.50 -25.18
CA LYS A 137 -34.84 10.94 -25.07
C LYS A 137 -36.11 11.76 -25.27
N GLY A 138 -36.51 12.49 -24.24
CA GLY A 138 -37.70 13.35 -24.23
C GLY A 138 -38.96 12.69 -23.66
N LYS A 139 -38.95 11.40 -23.34
CA LYS A 139 -39.98 10.78 -22.51
C LYS A 139 -39.77 11.14 -21.04
N GLY A 140 -40.86 11.32 -20.29
CA GLY A 140 -40.77 11.53 -18.85
C GLY A 140 -40.41 10.24 -18.12
N ASP A 141 -39.78 10.34 -16.96
CA ASP A 141 -39.35 9.16 -16.19
C ASP A 141 -40.53 8.25 -15.82
N LYS A 142 -41.69 8.84 -15.55
CA LYS A 142 -42.93 8.11 -15.28
C LYS A 142 -43.37 7.29 -16.49
N ASP A 143 -43.30 7.84 -17.70
CA ASP A 143 -43.69 7.14 -18.93
C ASP A 143 -42.77 5.94 -19.20
N ILE A 144 -41.46 6.13 -18.99
CA ILE A 144 -40.46 5.07 -19.14
C ILE A 144 -40.71 3.95 -18.12
N PHE A 145 -40.97 4.32 -16.87
CA PHE A 145 -41.23 3.35 -15.80
C PHE A 145 -42.56 2.60 -16.00
N ASP A 146 -43.62 3.32 -16.38
CA ASP A 146 -44.92 2.74 -16.67
C ASP A 146 -44.80 1.78 -17.85
N GLU A 147 -44.10 2.12 -18.93
CA GLU A 147 -43.82 1.22 -20.07
C GLU A 147 -43.05 -0.06 -19.65
N LEU A 148 -42.11 0.08 -18.70
CA LEU A 148 -41.31 -1.03 -18.18
C LEU A 148 -42.09 -1.98 -17.26
N THR A 149 -43.03 -1.43 -16.48
CA THR A 149 -43.76 -2.17 -15.44
C THR A 149 -45.18 -2.57 -15.86
N LYS A 150 -45.68 -2.03 -16.97
CA LYS A 150 -47.01 -2.32 -17.51
C LYS A 150 -47.19 -3.80 -17.80
N ASP A 151 -48.33 -4.33 -17.39
CA ASP A 151 -48.74 -5.73 -17.57
C ASP A 151 -47.81 -6.75 -16.88
N LYS A 152 -46.99 -6.30 -15.92
CA LYS A 152 -46.09 -7.15 -15.14
C LYS A 152 -46.56 -7.29 -13.69
N ASN A 153 -46.49 -8.51 -13.16
CA ASN A 153 -46.86 -8.81 -11.77
C ASN A 153 -45.69 -8.57 -10.80
N TYR A 154 -45.14 -7.35 -10.81
CA TYR A 154 -43.96 -6.97 -10.03
C TYR A 154 -44.27 -6.45 -8.62
N TYR A 155 -45.52 -6.08 -8.34
CA TYR A 155 -45.96 -5.58 -7.04
C TYR A 155 -46.59 -6.67 -6.19
N LYS A 156 -46.60 -6.47 -4.87
CA LYS A 156 -47.35 -7.35 -3.97
C LYS A 156 -48.83 -7.25 -4.28
N ASN A 157 -49.47 -8.41 -4.46
CA ASN A 157 -50.92 -8.48 -4.57
C ASN A 157 -51.55 -8.04 -3.23
N PRO A 158 -52.33 -6.95 -3.20
CA PRO A 158 -53.00 -6.51 -1.99
C PRO A 158 -54.05 -7.51 -1.47
N ASN A 159 -54.45 -8.49 -2.30
CA ASN A 159 -55.34 -9.59 -1.93
C ASN A 159 -54.60 -10.93 -1.72
N SER A 160 -53.33 -10.90 -1.28
CA SER A 160 -52.65 -12.14 -0.88
C SER A 160 -53.31 -12.71 0.38
N PRO A 161 -53.66 -14.00 0.43
CA PRO A 161 -54.11 -14.61 1.68
C PRO A 161 -53.03 -14.36 2.73
N SER A 162 -53.46 -13.85 3.90
CA SER A 162 -52.58 -13.61 5.03
C SER A 162 -51.70 -14.82 5.28
N ASP A 163 -50.42 -14.60 5.58
CA ASP A 163 -49.52 -15.65 6.02
C ASP A 163 -50.11 -16.20 7.33
N MET A 164 -50.96 -17.22 7.22
CA MET A 164 -51.52 -17.90 8.39
C MET A 164 -50.31 -18.54 9.04
N SER A 165 -49.91 -18.03 10.22
CA SER A 165 -49.02 -18.76 11.12
C SER A 165 -49.47 -20.21 11.10
N GLY A 166 -48.61 -21.10 10.58
CA GLY A 166 -48.89 -22.52 10.55
C GLY A 166 -49.36 -22.91 11.94
N MET A 167 -50.51 -23.58 12.02
CA MET A 167 -51.07 -24.09 13.27
C MET A 167 -49.92 -24.73 14.04
N GLY A 168 -49.45 -24.05 15.08
CA GLY A 168 -48.26 -24.48 15.82
C GLY A 168 -48.46 -25.93 16.23
N ASP A 169 -47.39 -26.73 16.17
CA ASP A 169 -47.41 -28.15 16.51
C ASP A 169 -48.26 -28.36 17.77
N ILE A 170 -49.48 -28.86 17.58
CA ILE A 170 -50.31 -29.30 18.69
C ILE A 170 -49.54 -30.50 19.22
N LYS A 171 -48.79 -30.31 20.30
CA LYS A 171 -48.28 -31.41 21.09
C LYS A 171 -49.50 -32.23 21.46
N THR A 172 -49.73 -33.34 20.76
CA THR A 172 -50.75 -34.32 21.08
C THR A 172 -50.36 -34.97 22.40
N SER A 173 -50.58 -34.28 23.51
CA SER A 173 -50.70 -34.90 24.81
C SER A 173 -51.81 -35.92 24.65
N THR A 174 -51.44 -37.19 24.72
CA THR A 174 -52.30 -38.37 24.54
C THR A 174 -53.57 -38.23 25.36
N VAL A 175 -54.63 -37.72 24.74
CA VAL A 175 -55.99 -37.83 25.28
C VAL A 175 -56.32 -39.31 25.16
N THR A 176 -56.44 -39.98 26.29
CA THR A 176 -56.78 -41.40 26.30
C THR A 176 -58.21 -41.58 25.79
N ASP A 177 -58.51 -42.67 25.10
CA ASP A 177 -59.84 -42.90 24.49
C ASP A 177 -61.00 -42.75 25.48
N ASN A 178 -60.76 -43.05 26.76
CA ASN A 178 -61.75 -42.84 27.82
C ASN A 178 -62.00 -41.36 28.14
N GLN A 179 -61.01 -40.47 27.99
CA GLN A 179 -61.18 -39.03 28.13
C GLN A 179 -61.97 -38.43 26.96
N ALA A 180 -61.74 -38.91 25.74
CA ALA A 180 -62.54 -38.52 24.57
C ALA A 180 -64.00 -39.01 24.68
N ARG A 181 -64.21 -40.23 25.17
CA ARG A 181 -65.56 -40.80 25.41
C ARG A 181 -66.33 -40.04 26.47
N ALA A 182 -65.67 -39.59 27.54
CA ALA A 182 -66.30 -38.81 28.60
C ALA A 182 -66.85 -37.47 28.09
N VAL A 183 -66.11 -36.77 27.22
CA VAL A 183 -66.59 -35.52 26.59
C VAL A 183 -67.78 -35.78 25.66
N MET A 184 -67.83 -36.96 25.04
CA MET A 184 -68.92 -37.39 24.16
C MET A 184 -70.10 -38.04 24.90
N GLY A 185 -70.07 -38.11 26.23
CA GLY A 185 -71.13 -38.71 27.06
C GLY A 185 -71.25 -40.23 26.95
N LEU A 186 -70.21 -40.91 26.45
CA LEU A 186 -70.17 -42.36 26.31
C LEU A 186 -69.52 -43.01 27.54
N PRO A 187 -69.97 -44.20 27.96
CA PRO A 187 -69.36 -44.92 29.07
C PRO A 187 -67.92 -45.35 28.73
N PRO A 188 -67.03 -45.39 29.75
CA PRO A 188 -65.64 -45.79 29.57
C PRO A 188 -65.55 -47.25 29.13
N ILE A 189 -64.55 -47.54 28.30
CA ILE A 189 -64.19 -48.92 27.94
C ILE A 189 -63.55 -49.55 29.19
N LYS A 190 -64.06 -50.72 29.59
CA LYS A 190 -63.52 -51.52 30.70
C LYS A 190 -62.14 -52.07 30.38
#